data_AF-A0A4V2T1W9-F1
#
_entry.id   AF-A0A4V2T1W9-F1
#
_cell.length_a   1.000
_cell.length_b   1.000
_cell.length_c   1.000
_cell.angle_alpha   90.00
_cell.angle_beta   90.00
_cell.angle_gamma   90.00
#
_symmetry.space_group_name_H-M   'P 1'
#
loop_
_entity.id
_entity.type
_entity.pdbx_description
1 polymer ?
#
loop_
_entity_poly.entity_id
_entity_poly.type
_entity_poly.pdbx_seq_one_letter_code
_entity_poly.pdbx_strand_id
1 'polypeptide(L)'
;MIKNLFAKLRRDFAFVVLVIVAAVGAWQYVEARQARADRDDLQHTAQVICAGSGTGFAAAGKTPRGEACAATVAGLVRFKASSDQLAAATLAKAMADHDARQNDDTRAARAAAEAASSAAQRMEMADAQVERTNLVDRDWFRAVNGVAGLHAAR
;
A
#
# COMPACT_ATOMS: atom_id res chain seq x y z
N MET A 1 -13.14 73.21 -6.16
CA MET A 1 -11.90 72.39 -6.19
C MET A 1 -11.89 71.39 -7.35
N ILE A 2 -12.93 70.57 -7.53
CA ILE A 2 -13.03 69.55 -8.60
C ILE A 2 -12.94 70.14 -10.02
N LYS A 3 -13.60 71.26 -10.32
CA LYS A 3 -13.57 71.90 -11.65
C LYS A 3 -12.17 72.40 -12.07
N ASN A 4 -11.34 72.88 -11.14
CA ASN A 4 -9.97 73.30 -11.43
C ASN A 4 -9.01 72.11 -11.64
N LEU A 5 -9.30 70.97 -11.01
CA LEU A 5 -8.57 69.72 -11.23
C LEU A 5 -8.80 69.19 -12.65
N PHE A 6 -10.06 69.19 -13.12
CA PHE A 6 -10.42 68.79 -14.48
C PHE A 6 -9.86 69.72 -15.56
N ALA A 7 -9.81 71.03 -15.33
CA ALA A 7 -9.22 71.99 -16.26
C ALA A 7 -7.70 71.81 -16.42
N LYS A 8 -7.01 71.42 -15.34
CA LYS A 8 -5.57 71.11 -15.35
C LYS A 8 -5.29 69.77 -16.02
N LEU A 9 -6.10 68.74 -15.73
CA LEU A 9 -6.06 67.45 -16.42
C LEU A 9 -6.31 67.55 -17.93
N ARG A 10 -7.18 68.47 -18.37
CA ARG A 10 -7.46 68.66 -19.80
C ARG A 10 -6.29 69.30 -20.56
N ARG A 11 -5.46 70.08 -19.88
CA ARG A 11 -4.25 70.71 -20.45
C ARG A 11 -3.09 69.71 -20.55
N ASP A 12 -3.01 68.77 -19.62
CA ASP A 12 -1.98 67.71 -19.57
C ASP A 12 -2.52 66.33 -19.99
N PHE A 13 -3.67 66.29 -20.66
CA PHE A 13 -4.37 65.04 -21.02
C PHE A 13 -3.49 64.10 -21.86
N ALA A 14 -2.73 64.66 -22.79
CA ALA A 14 -1.78 63.90 -23.61
C ALA A 14 -0.71 63.20 -22.75
N PHE A 15 -0.23 63.86 -21.69
CA PHE A 15 0.73 63.27 -20.76
C PHE A 15 0.10 62.14 -19.94
N VAL A 16 -1.12 62.34 -19.43
CA VAL A 16 -1.86 61.31 -18.69
C VAL A 16 -2.12 60.08 -19.56
N VAL A 17 -2.52 60.28 -20.82
CA VAL A 17 -2.71 59.17 -21.78
C VAL A 17 -1.40 58.41 -22.02
N LEU A 18 -0.27 59.10 -22.18
CA LEU A 18 1.03 58.45 -22.35
C LEU A 18 1.42 57.63 -21.12
N VAL A 19 1.17 58.13 -19.91
CA VAL A 19 1.41 57.37 -18.67
C VAL A 19 0.54 56.12 -18.61
N ILE A 20 -0.73 56.20 -18.99
CA ILE A 20 -1.62 55.03 -19.02
C ILE A 20 -1.15 54.00 -20.05
N VAL A 21 -0.80 54.43 -21.27
CA VAL A 21 -0.29 53.52 -22.31
C VAL A 21 1.01 52.86 -21.88
N ALA A 22 1.92 53.62 -21.25
CA ALA A 22 3.16 53.08 -20.70
C ALA A 22 2.90 52.07 -19.57
N ALA A 23 1.95 52.36 -18.67
CA ALA A 23 1.57 51.45 -17.59
C ALA A 23 0.95 50.15 -18.13
N VAL A 24 0.04 50.23 -19.10
CA VAL A 24 -0.58 49.06 -19.74
C VAL A 24 0.46 48.25 -20.53
N GLY A 25 1.36 48.92 -21.25
CA GLY A 25 2.45 48.25 -21.98
C GLY A 25 3.41 47.53 -21.04
N ALA A 26 3.77 48.15 -19.92
CA ALA A 26 4.60 47.52 -18.88
C ALA A 26 3.89 46.33 -18.23
N TRP A 27 2.59 46.46 -17.95
CA TRP A 27 1.77 45.37 -17.41
C TRP A 27 1.72 44.16 -18.35
N GLN A 28 1.36 44.40 -19.62
CA GLN A 28 1.31 43.37 -20.66
C GLN A 28 2.67 42.69 -20.86
N TYR A 29 3.75 43.45 -20.77
CA TYR A 29 5.10 42.90 -20.84
C TYR A 29 5.42 41.96 -19.67
N VAL A 30 5.03 42.34 -18.44
CA VAL A 30 5.23 41.51 -17.25
C VAL A 30 4.39 40.24 -17.32
N GLU A 31 3.12 40.33 -17.72
CA GLU A 31 2.27 39.15 -17.92
C GLU A 31 2.82 38.22 -19.00
N ALA A 32 3.27 38.76 -20.12
CA ALA A 32 3.90 37.97 -21.18
C ALA A 32 5.19 37.28 -20.71
N ARG A 33 5.95 37.91 -19.82
CA ARG A 33 7.15 37.30 -19.22
C ARG A 33 6.79 36.18 -18.25
N GLN A 34 5.78 36.39 -17.41
CA GLN A 34 5.28 35.38 -16.48
C GLN A 34 4.74 34.17 -17.24
N ALA A 35 3.91 34.38 -18.26
CA ALA A 35 3.37 33.30 -19.09
C ALA A 35 4.47 32.48 -19.79
N ARG A 36 5.58 33.11 -20.18
CA ARG A 36 6.76 32.40 -20.73
C ARG A 36 7.47 31.58 -19.65
N ALA A 37 7.69 32.17 -18.48
CA ALA A 37 8.32 31.48 -17.36
C ALA A 37 7.51 30.25 -16.91
N ASP A 38 6.19 30.40 -16.77
CA ASP A 38 5.29 29.30 -16.41
C ASP A 38 5.31 28.20 -17.48
N ARG A 39 5.31 28.58 -18.76
CA ARG A 39 5.40 27.61 -19.86
C ARG A 39 6.73 26.85 -19.83
N ASP A 40 7.83 27.52 -19.55
CA ASP A 40 9.16 26.90 -19.49
C ASP A 40 9.28 25.99 -18.28
N ASP A 41 8.72 26.38 -17.13
CA ASP A 41 8.66 25.56 -15.91
C ASP A 41 7.83 24.27 -16.12
N LEU A 42 6.66 24.40 -16.76
CA LEU A 42 5.84 23.24 -17.12
C LEU A 42 6.57 22.31 -18.11
N GLN A 43 7.29 22.86 -19.09
CA GLN A 43 8.09 22.06 -20.01
C GLN A 43 9.24 21.36 -19.30
N HIS A 44 9.91 22.04 -18.38
CA HIS A 44 11.00 21.47 -17.60
C HIS A 44 10.49 20.32 -16.71
N THR A 45 9.39 20.55 -16.00
CA THR A 45 8.74 19.52 -15.18
C THR A 45 8.35 18.31 -16.02
N ALA A 46 7.77 18.53 -17.21
CA ALA A 46 7.43 17.43 -18.12
C ALA A 46 8.68 16.68 -18.62
N GLN A 47 9.78 17.38 -18.90
CA GLN A 47 11.06 16.75 -19.24
C GLN A 47 11.59 15.88 -18.11
N VAL A 48 11.53 16.35 -16.86
CA VAL A 48 11.98 15.58 -15.69
C VAL A 48 11.13 14.32 -15.49
N ILE A 49 9.80 14.44 -15.58
CA ILE A 49 8.89 13.30 -15.45
C ILE A 49 9.16 12.26 -16.55
N CYS A 50 9.31 12.71 -17.79
CA CYS A 50 9.57 11.80 -18.90
C CYS A 50 10.95 11.17 -18.81
N ALA A 51 11.99 11.92 -18.43
CA ALA A 51 13.31 11.37 -18.17
C ALA A 51 13.26 10.28 -17.09
N GLY A 52 12.47 10.48 -16.03
CA GLY A 52 12.23 9.48 -14.99
C GLY A 52 11.53 8.21 -15.47
N SER A 53 10.71 8.29 -16.54
CA SER A 53 10.08 7.12 -17.17
C SER A 53 10.95 6.47 -18.25
N GLY A 54 12.17 6.96 -18.47
CA GLY A 54 13.09 6.46 -19.49
C GLY A 54 12.76 6.90 -20.91
N THR A 55 11.86 7.87 -21.08
CA THR A 55 11.45 8.38 -22.41
C THR A 55 11.68 9.88 -22.54
N GLY A 56 11.97 10.37 -23.75
CA GLY A 56 12.11 11.80 -23.98
C GLY A 56 10.76 12.53 -24.02
N PHE A 57 10.72 13.79 -23.59
CA PHE A 57 9.56 14.68 -23.80
C PHE A 57 9.48 15.24 -25.24
N ALA A 58 10.57 15.12 -26.00
CA ALA A 58 10.64 15.61 -27.37
C ALA A 58 9.65 14.90 -28.31
N ALA A 59 9.23 15.60 -29.37
CA ALA A 59 8.40 15.01 -30.42
C ALA A 59 9.25 14.02 -31.22
N ALA A 60 8.67 12.88 -31.57
CA ALA A 60 9.35 11.84 -32.33
C ALA A 60 8.55 11.53 -33.61
N GLY A 61 9.05 11.99 -34.76
CA GLY A 61 8.36 11.83 -36.04
C GLY A 61 7.01 12.54 -36.06
N LYS A 62 5.92 11.79 -36.15
CA LYS A 62 4.54 12.33 -36.20
C LYS A 62 3.88 12.45 -34.83
N THR A 63 4.50 11.96 -33.75
CA THR A 63 3.92 12.03 -32.42
C THR A 63 4.18 13.40 -31.78
N PRO A 64 3.15 14.09 -31.27
CA PRO A 64 3.32 15.30 -30.48
C PRO A 64 4.16 15.06 -29.22
N ARG A 65 4.77 16.14 -28.72
CA ARG A 65 5.59 16.12 -27.50
C ARG A 65 4.80 15.53 -26.33
N GLY A 66 5.47 14.67 -25.55
CA GLY A 66 4.92 14.09 -24.33
C GLY A 66 3.94 12.93 -24.53
N GLU A 67 3.43 12.65 -25.74
CA GLU A 67 2.43 11.58 -25.93
C GLU A 67 3.01 10.17 -25.69
N ALA A 68 4.20 9.91 -26.23
CA ALA A 68 4.90 8.64 -26.00
C ALA A 68 5.24 8.44 -24.52
N CYS A 69 5.68 9.51 -23.86
CA CYS A 69 5.95 9.51 -22.42
C CYS A 69 4.68 9.27 -21.60
N ALA A 70 3.57 9.92 -21.94
CA ALA A 70 2.29 9.74 -21.26
C ALA A 70 1.80 8.28 -21.39
N ALA A 71 1.94 7.67 -22.56
CA ALA A 71 1.61 6.26 -22.78
C ALA A 71 2.49 5.33 -21.92
N THR A 72 3.80 5.59 -21.86
CA THR A 72 4.73 4.83 -21.00
C THR A 72 4.36 4.96 -19.53
N VAL A 73 4.15 6.18 -19.02
CA VAL A 73 3.77 6.42 -17.63
C VAL A 73 2.44 5.73 -17.30
N ALA A 74 1.45 5.81 -18.18
CA ALA A 74 0.18 5.09 -17.99
C ALA A 74 0.38 3.57 -17.94
N GLY A 75 1.29 3.03 -18.75
CA GLY A 75 1.72 1.63 -18.69
C GLY A 75 2.36 1.28 -17.35
N LEU A 76 3.28 2.09 -16.85
CA LEU A 76 3.93 1.90 -15.55
C LEU A 76 2.92 1.93 -14.39
N VAL A 77 1.97 2.88 -14.40
CA VAL A 77 0.93 2.96 -13.36
C VAL A 77 0.05 1.71 -13.39
N ARG A 78 -0.35 1.25 -14.58
CA ARG A 78 -1.14 0.01 -14.71
C ARG A 78 -0.36 -1.21 -14.21
N PHE A 79 0.92 -1.32 -14.57
CA PHE A 79 1.79 -2.40 -14.11
C PHE A 79 1.95 -2.40 -12.58
N LYS A 80 2.13 -1.23 -11.98
CA LYS A 80 2.19 -1.09 -10.52
C LYS A 80 0.89 -1.54 -9.87
N ALA A 81 -0.25 -1.06 -10.36
CA ALA A 81 -1.55 -1.44 -9.83
C ALA A 81 -1.79 -2.96 -9.91
N SER A 82 -1.47 -3.60 -11.04
CA SER A 82 -1.59 -5.06 -11.17
C SER A 82 -0.64 -5.83 -10.27
N SER A 83 0.59 -5.34 -10.08
CA SER A 83 1.58 -5.97 -9.23
C SER A 83 1.20 -5.86 -7.75
N ASP A 84 0.72 -4.69 -7.33
CA ASP A 84 0.24 -4.46 -5.96
C ASP A 84 -0.98 -5.35 -5.65
N GLN A 85 -1.91 -5.49 -6.61
CA GLN A 85 -3.06 -6.40 -6.47
C GLN A 85 -2.62 -7.87 -6.36
N LEU A 86 -1.68 -8.31 -7.19
CA LEU A 86 -1.18 -9.69 -7.16
C LEU A 86 -0.45 -9.97 -5.84
N ALA A 87 0.41 -9.05 -5.40
CA ALA A 87 1.13 -9.17 -4.14
C ALA A 87 0.17 -9.23 -2.94
N ALA A 88 -0.87 -8.40 -2.92
CA ALA A 88 -1.89 -8.43 -1.89
C ALA A 88 -2.65 -9.77 -1.88
N ALA A 89 -3.01 -10.29 -3.06
CA ALA A 89 -3.68 -11.59 -3.17
C ALA A 89 -2.78 -12.75 -2.70
N THR A 90 -1.49 -12.73 -3.05
CA THR A 90 -0.52 -13.74 -2.61
C THR A 90 -0.32 -13.68 -1.09
N LEU A 91 -0.19 -12.49 -0.52
CA LEU A 91 -0.03 -12.30 0.91
C LEU A 91 -1.29 -12.78 1.67
N ALA A 92 -2.47 -12.41 1.20
CA ALA A 92 -3.73 -12.85 1.80
C ALA A 92 -3.87 -14.38 1.77
N LYS A 93 -3.49 -15.03 0.66
CA LYS A 93 -3.46 -16.49 0.56
C LYS A 93 -2.47 -17.11 1.55
N ALA A 94 -1.25 -16.56 1.64
CA ALA A 94 -0.24 -17.06 2.56
C ALA A 94 -0.69 -16.95 4.03
N MET A 95 -1.37 -15.86 4.39
CA MET A 95 -1.95 -15.69 5.73
C MET A 95 -3.06 -16.72 6.00
N ALA A 96 -3.97 -16.93 5.04
CA ALA A 96 -5.02 -17.94 5.18
C ALA A 96 -4.45 -19.36 5.33
N ASP A 97 -3.42 -19.71 4.56
CA ASP A 97 -2.75 -21.01 4.63
C ASP A 97 -2.01 -21.18 5.99
N HIS A 98 -1.40 -20.11 6.50
CA HIS A 98 -0.78 -20.09 7.83
C HIS A 98 -1.83 -20.33 8.94
N ASP A 99 -2.93 -19.59 8.91
CA ASP A 99 -3.98 -19.70 9.91
C ASP A 99 -4.64 -21.09 9.88
N ALA A 100 -4.80 -21.68 8.70
CA ALA A 100 -5.29 -23.06 8.57
C ALA A 100 -4.36 -24.06 9.27
N ARG A 101 -3.04 -23.97 9.04
CA ARG A 101 -2.06 -24.84 9.71
C ARG A 101 -2.04 -24.62 11.22
N GLN A 102 -2.08 -23.38 11.68
CA GLN A 102 -2.10 -23.08 13.10
C GLN A 102 -3.36 -23.62 13.79
N ASN A 103 -4.52 -23.57 13.11
CA ASN A 103 -5.75 -24.17 13.62
C ASN A 103 -5.66 -25.70 13.66
N ASP A 104 -5.06 -26.34 12.65
CA ASP A 104 -4.80 -27.78 12.64
C ASP A 104 -3.90 -28.19 13.79
N ASP A 105 -2.78 -27.50 13.98
CA ASP A 105 -1.83 -27.75 15.07
C ASP A 105 -2.48 -27.56 16.44
N THR A 106 -3.30 -26.51 16.60
CA THR A 106 -4.03 -26.27 17.84
C THR A 106 -5.05 -27.37 18.11
N ARG A 107 -5.75 -27.87 17.09
CA ARG A 107 -6.68 -29.00 17.23
C ARG A 107 -5.95 -30.28 17.59
N ALA A 108 -4.82 -30.57 16.93
CA ALA A 108 -4.00 -31.72 17.24
C ALA A 108 -3.45 -31.67 18.67
N ALA A 109 -2.98 -30.50 19.12
CA ALA A 109 -2.51 -30.30 20.49
C ALA A 109 -3.61 -30.50 21.53
N ARG A 110 -4.83 -30.00 21.27
CA ARG A 110 -5.99 -30.24 22.16
C ARG A 110 -6.35 -31.71 22.23
N ALA A 111 -6.44 -32.40 21.08
CA ALA A 111 -6.73 -33.82 21.04
C ALA A 111 -5.66 -34.65 21.78
N ALA A 112 -4.38 -34.28 21.65
CA ALA A 112 -3.30 -34.92 22.40
C ALA A 112 -3.40 -34.65 23.91
N ALA A 113 -3.74 -33.43 24.32
CA ALA A 113 -3.93 -33.09 25.74
C ALA A 113 -5.13 -33.84 26.35
N GLU A 114 -6.24 -33.95 25.63
CA GLU A 114 -7.41 -34.74 26.04
C GLU A 114 -7.09 -36.24 26.12
N ALA A 115 -6.33 -36.78 25.16
CA ALA A 115 -5.88 -38.15 25.20
C ALA A 115 -4.99 -38.42 26.43
N ALA A 116 -4.04 -37.52 26.71
CA ALA A 116 -3.15 -37.60 27.87
C ALA A 116 -3.92 -37.50 29.19
N SER A 117 -4.86 -36.56 29.34
CA SER A 117 -5.66 -36.43 30.56
C SER A 117 -6.54 -37.66 30.79
N SER A 118 -7.15 -38.21 29.74
CA SER A 118 -7.93 -39.46 29.83
C SER A 118 -7.06 -40.66 30.22
N ALA A 119 -5.80 -40.70 29.76
CA ALA A 119 -4.85 -41.76 30.12
C ALA A 119 -4.44 -41.66 31.59
N ALA A 120 -4.17 -40.44 32.07
CA ALA A 120 -3.87 -40.18 33.48
C ALA A 120 -5.04 -40.60 34.39
N GLN A 121 -6.28 -40.23 34.05
CA GLN A 121 -7.47 -40.66 34.80
C GLN A 121 -7.64 -42.19 34.83
N ARG A 122 -7.37 -42.88 33.71
CA ARG A 122 -7.40 -44.35 33.69
C ARG A 122 -6.32 -44.95 34.59
N MET A 123 -5.14 -44.33 34.66
CA MET A 123 -4.07 -44.74 35.56
C MET A 123 -4.45 -44.55 37.02
N GLU A 124 -5.01 -43.39 37.39
CA GLU A 124 -5.49 -43.13 38.75
C GLU A 124 -6.54 -44.16 39.20
N MET A 125 -7.50 -44.48 38.32
CA MET A 125 -8.50 -45.51 38.61
C MET A 125 -7.89 -46.91 38.74
N ALA A 126 -6.91 -47.25 37.89
CA ALA A 126 -6.22 -48.53 37.93
C ALA A 126 -5.38 -48.66 39.21
N ASP A 127 -4.66 -47.62 39.61
CA ASP A 127 -3.91 -47.57 40.88
C ASP A 127 -4.85 -47.75 42.09
N ALA A 128 -5.98 -47.04 42.12
CA ALA A 128 -6.99 -47.19 43.17
C ALA A 128 -7.61 -48.59 43.20
N GLN A 129 -7.65 -49.30 42.07
CA GLN A 129 -8.09 -50.69 42.01
C GLN A 129 -7.03 -51.64 42.58
N VAL A 130 -5.76 -51.46 42.19
CA VAL A 130 -4.62 -52.23 42.71
C VAL A 130 -4.50 -52.07 44.22
N GLU A 131 -4.64 -50.86 44.76
CA GLU A 131 -4.57 -50.61 46.20
C GLU A 131 -5.68 -51.36 46.96
N ARG A 132 -6.87 -51.51 46.36
CA ARG A 132 -8.00 -52.22 46.96
C ARG A 132 -7.87 -53.74 46.89
N THR A 133 -7.29 -54.28 45.81
CA THR A 133 -7.22 -55.74 45.57
C THR A 133 -5.86 -56.35 45.87
N ASN A 134 -4.82 -55.53 46.09
CA ASN A 134 -3.42 -55.94 46.18
C ASN A 134 -2.93 -56.75 44.97
N LEU A 135 -3.53 -56.55 43.80
CA LEU A 135 -3.23 -57.29 42.58
C LEU A 135 -3.07 -56.34 41.40
N VAL A 136 -1.92 -56.42 40.73
CA VAL A 136 -1.65 -55.74 39.46
C VAL A 136 -2.15 -56.63 38.32
N ASP A 137 -3.11 -56.14 37.54
CA ASP A 137 -3.73 -56.89 36.46
C ASP A 137 -3.44 -56.28 35.07
N ARG A 138 -4.04 -56.89 34.04
CA ARG A 138 -3.86 -56.48 32.65
C ARG A 138 -4.34 -55.05 32.39
N ASP A 139 -5.34 -54.58 33.12
CA ASP A 139 -5.90 -53.24 32.92
C ASP A 139 -4.98 -52.17 33.53
N TRP A 140 -4.27 -52.49 34.62
CA TRP A 140 -3.19 -51.65 35.13
C TRP A 140 -2.04 -51.47 34.12
N PHE A 141 -1.54 -52.55 33.52
CA PHE A 141 -0.49 -52.45 32.49
C PHE A 141 -0.96 -51.69 31.24
N ARG A 142 -2.24 -51.84 30.86
CA ARG A 142 -2.83 -51.09 29.76
C ARG A 142 -2.91 -49.59 30.07
N ALA A 143 -3.23 -49.22 31.31
CA ALA A 143 -3.28 -47.83 31.74
C ALA A 143 -1.88 -47.19 31.75
N VAL A 144 -0.87 -47.87 32.29
CA VAL A 144 0.54 -47.45 32.28
C VAL A 144 1.05 -47.21 30.86
N ASN A 145 0.81 -48.18 29.96
CA ASN A 145 1.19 -48.04 28.55
C ASN A 145 0.49 -46.86 27.87
N GLY A 146 -0.78 -46.61 28.22
CA GLY A 146 -1.53 -45.45 27.76
C GLY A 146 -0.92 -44.11 28.19
N VAL A 147 -0.44 -43.99 29.44
CA VAL A 147 0.24 -42.78 29.94
C VAL A 147 1.63 -42.60 29.32
N ALA A 148 2.35 -43.70 29.11
CA ALA A 148 3.66 -43.69 28.45
C ALA A 148 3.59 -43.39 26.93
N GLY A 149 2.39 -43.21 26.37
CA GLY A 149 2.18 -43.01 24.93
C GLY A 149 2.41 -44.27 24.08
N LEU A 150 2.60 -45.43 24.72
CA LEU A 150 2.80 -46.71 24.08
C LEU A 150 1.44 -47.31 23.72
N HIS A 151 1.04 -47.09 22.48
CA HIS A 151 -0.16 -47.72 21.91
C HIS A 151 0.24 -49.10 21.39
N ALA A 152 -0.64 -50.09 21.55
CA ALA A 152 -0.46 -51.37 20.87
C ALA A 152 -0.37 -51.10 19.36
N ALA A 153 0.66 -51.63 18.70
CA ALA A 153 0.77 -51.59 17.25
C ALA A 153 -0.52 -52.16 16.66
N ARG A 154 -1.22 -51.36 15.85
CA ARG A 154 -2.33 -51.83 15.02
C ARG A 154 -1.78 -52.54 13.79
#